data_AF-A0A1G2CFM1-F1
#
_entry.id   AF-A0A1G2CFM1-F1
#
_cell.length_a   1.000
_cell.length_b   1.000
_cell.length_c   1.000
_cell.angle_alpha   90.00
_cell.angle_beta   90.00
_cell.angle_gamma   90.00
#
_symmetry.space_group_name_H-M   'P 1'
#
loop_
_entity.id
_entity.type
_entity.pdbx_description
1 polymer ?
#
loop_
_entity_poly.entity_id
_entity_poly.type
_entity_poly.pdbx_seq_one_letter_code
_entity_poly.pdbx_strand_id
1 'polypeptide(L)' 'MSGVTIQKSKIRAEKGMVVLPIEEYKKLLLRAVPTFYLSGKAAERIDRLVKDGFTDLKRGKVKRIKSLADLD' A
#
# COMPACT_ATOMS: atom_id res chain seq x y z
N MET A 1 -28.79 11.03 25.72
CA MET A 1 -27.86 11.34 24.62
C MET A 1 -26.45 11.29 25.16
N SER A 2 -25.62 10.38 24.67
CA SER A 2 -24.20 10.32 25.02
C SER A 2 -23.43 11.21 24.04
N GLY A 3 -22.78 12.26 24.54
CA GLY A 3 -21.96 13.17 23.75
C GLY A 3 -20.49 13.02 24.12
N VAL A 4 -19.59 13.16 23.15
CA VAL A 4 -18.15 13.22 23.38
C VAL A 4 -17.71 14.67 23.21
N THR A 5 -17.24 15.29 24.28
CA THR A 5 -16.75 16.68 24.25
C THR A 5 -15.25 16.69 23.92
N ILE A 6 -14.91 17.26 22.77
CA ILE A 6 -13.52 17.44 22.33
C ILE A 6 -13.19 18.93 22.43
N GLN A 7 -12.10 19.27 23.13
CA GLN A 7 -11.63 20.65 23.21
C GLN A 7 -11.19 21.15 21.83
N LYS A 8 -11.65 22.35 21.44
CA LYS A 8 -11.31 22.97 20.14
C LYS A 8 -9.81 23.10 19.91
N SER A 9 -9.03 23.34 20.98
CA SER A 9 -7.57 23.41 20.94
C SER A 9 -6.89 22.13 20.44
N LYS A 10 -7.55 20.97 20.56
CA LYS A 10 -7.03 19.68 20.10
C LYS A 10 -7.41 19.35 18.65
N ILE A 11 -8.26 20.17 18.02
CA ILE A 11 -8.73 19.95 16.65
C ILE A 11 -7.80 20.70 15.69
N ARG A 12 -6.92 19.96 15.00
CA ARG A 12 -6.17 20.51 13.85
C ARG A 12 -7.08 20.54 12.62
N ALA A 13 -7.85 21.61 12.48
CA ALA A 13 -8.90 21.75 11.47
C ALA A 13 -8.40 21.75 10.01
N GLU A 14 -7.10 21.98 9.79
CA GLU A 14 -6.50 22.13 8.45
C GLU A 14 -6.70 20.92 7.53
N LYS A 15 -6.89 19.72 8.09
CA LYS A 15 -7.05 18.48 7.31
C LYS A 15 -8.29 17.66 7.70
N GLY A 16 -9.20 18.24 8.48
CA GLY A 16 -10.36 17.55 9.05
C GLY A 16 -10.01 16.59 10.20
N MET A 17 -11.04 16.11 10.91
CA MET A 17 -10.90 15.22 12.07
C MET A 17 -11.87 14.04 11.95
N VAL A 18 -11.39 12.82 12.21
CA VAL A 18 -12.21 11.60 12.22
C VAL A 18 -12.33 11.08 13.64
N VAL A 19 -13.55 10.80 14.08
CA VAL A 19 -13.84 10.17 15.37
C VAL A 19 -14.31 8.75 15.11
N LEU A 20 -13.60 7.76 15.65
CA LEU A 20 -13.99 6.37 15.54
C LEU A 20 -13.72 5.56 16.82
N PRO A 21 -14.45 4.45 17.04
CA PRO A 21 -14.14 3.50 18.09
C PRO A 21 -12.74 2.91 17.92
N ILE A 22 -12.04 2.70 19.04
CA ILE A 22 -10.65 2.18 19.06
C ILE A 22 -10.53 0.85 18.30
N GLU A 23 -11.53 -0.03 18.41
CA GLU A 23 -11.51 -1.33 17.74
C GLU A 23 -11.60 -1.21 16.21
N GLU A 24 -12.41 -0.30 15.69
CA GLU A 24 -12.49 -0.04 14.25
C GLU A 24 -11.21 0.64 13.73
N TYR A 25 -10.56 1.47 14.55
CA TYR A 25 -9.27 2.07 14.21
C TYR A 25 -8.18 1.02 14.07
N LYS A 26 -8.11 0.07 15.00
CA LYS A 26 -7.18 -1.06 14.92
C LYS A 26 -7.42 -1.90 13.67
N LYS A 27 -8.67 -2.19 13.31
CA LYS A 27 -9.00 -2.93 12.07
C LYS A 27 -8.56 -2.16 10.81
N LEU A 28 -8.73 -0.84 10.80
CA LEU A 28 -8.27 0.02 9.71
C LEU A 28 -6.75 -0.03 9.56
N LEU A 29 -6.00 0.03 10.66
CA LEU A 29 -4.54 -0.10 10.64
C LEU A 29 -4.08 -1.45 10.11
N LEU A 30 -4.75 -2.54 10.47
CA LEU A 30 -4.43 -3.89 9.98
C LEU A 30 -4.70 -4.06 8.48
N ARG A 31 -5.68 -3.33 7.93
CA ARG A 31 -6.04 -3.35 6.51
C ARG A 31 -5.33 -2.29 5.67
N ALA A 32 -4.66 -1.33 6.33
CA ALA A 32 -3.86 -0.34 5.65
C ALA A 32 -2.67 -1.07 5.03
N VAL A 33 -2.78 -1.42 3.75
CA VAL A 33 -1.64 -1.90 2.97
C VAL A 33 -0.58 -0.79 3.03
N PRO A 34 0.60 -1.04 3.61
CA PRO A 34 1.64 -0.03 3.61
C PRO A 34 2.01 0.28 2.16
N THR A 35 1.70 1.50 1.72
CA THR A 35 2.12 2.00 0.43
C THR A 35 3.63 2.27 0.50
N PHE A 36 4.44 1.30 0.07
CA PHE A 36 5.88 1.47 -0.01
C PHE A 36 6.25 2.27 -1.24
N TYR A 37 6.63 3.53 -1.04
CA TYR A 37 7.24 4.35 -2.08
C TYR A 37 8.73 4.03 -2.14
N LEU A 38 9.14 3.32 -3.18
CA LEU A 38 10.55 3.10 -3.44
C LEU A 38 11.17 4.37 -4.04
N SER A 39 12.42 4.65 -3.66
CA SER A 39 13.16 5.80 -4.16
C SER A 39 14.61 5.44 -4.50
N GLY A 40 15.25 6.31 -5.28
CA GLY A 40 16.64 6.15 -5.74
C GLY A 40 16.90 4.82 -6.43
N LYS A 41 18.02 4.17 -6.09
CA LYS A 41 18.45 2.90 -6.70
C LYS A 41 17.42 1.77 -6.57
N ALA A 42 16.58 1.79 -5.53
CA ALA A 42 15.55 0.76 -5.37
C ALA A 42 14.44 0.91 -6.42
N ALA A 43 14.00 2.14 -6.68
CA ALA A 43 13.03 2.43 -7.74
C ALA A 43 13.60 2.08 -9.11
N GLU A 44 14.83 2.53 -9.41
CA GLU A 44 15.49 2.27 -10.70
C GLU A 44 15.65 0.76 -11.00
N ARG A 45 15.94 -0.05 -9.97
CA ARG A 45 16.03 -1.51 -10.13
C ARG A 45 14.70 -2.13 -10.49
N ILE A 46 13.60 -1.70 -9.86
CA ILE A 46 12.27 -2.18 -10.20
C ILE A 46 11.90 -1.76 -11.62
N ASP A 47 12.14 -0.51 -12.00
CA ASP A 47 11.84 -0.03 -13.35
C ASP A 47 12.58 -0.85 -14.42
N ARG A 48 13.86 -1.18 -14.15
CA ARG A 48 14.64 -2.05 -15.03
C ARG A 48 14.07 -3.46 -15.08
N LEU A 49 13.76 -4.08 -13.93
CA LEU A 49 13.15 -5.42 -13.87
C LEU A 49 11.85 -5.49 -14.67
N VAL A 50 10.99 -4.48 -14.57
CA VAL A 50 9.73 -4.42 -15.32
C VAL A 50 10.00 -4.30 -16.81
N LYS A 51 10.89 -3.39 -17.22
CA LYS A 51 11.25 -3.19 -18.63
C LYS A 51 11.82 -4.46 -19.26
N ASP A 52 12.73 -5.12 -18.57
CA ASP A 52 13.37 -6.35 -19.04
C ASP A 52 12.34 -7.49 -19.11
N GLY A 53 11.48 -7.63 -18.10
CA GLY A 53 10.39 -8.62 -18.10
C GLY A 53 9.41 -8.44 -19.28
N PHE A 54 9.02 -7.20 -19.60
CA PHE A 54 8.20 -6.93 -20.79
C PHE A 54 8.93 -7.26 -22.10
N THR A 55 10.24 -7.01 -22.15
CA THR A 55 11.07 -7.34 -23.31
C THR A 55 11.14 -8.85 -23.51
N ASP A 56 11.35 -9.61 -22.44
CA ASP A 56 11.40 -11.07 -22.47
C ASP A 56 10.04 -11.69 -22.82
N LEU A 57 8.94 -11.12 -22.31
CA LEU A 57 7.58 -11.49 -22.71
C LEU A 57 7.37 -11.34 -24.23
N LYS A 58 7.75 -10.19 -24.81
CA LYS A 58 7.65 -9.96 -26.25
C LYS A 58 8.53 -10.91 -27.07
N ARG A 59 9.65 -11.34 -26.52
CA ARG A 59 10.59 -12.29 -27.15
C ARG A 59 10.21 -13.75 -26.92
N GLY A 60 9.12 -14.03 -26.20
CA GLY A 60 8.70 -15.39 -25.85
C GLY A 60 9.62 -16.09 -24.85
N LYS A 61 10.51 -15.36 -24.17
CA LYS A 61 11.42 -15.89 -23.13
C LYS A 61 10.73 -15.96 -21.77
N VAL A 62 9.53 -16.53 -21.72
CA VAL A 62 8.71 -16.61 -20.49
C VAL A 62 8.19 -18.02 -20.28
N LYS A 63 8.14 -18.45 -19.01
CA LYS A 63 7.47 -19.69 -18.58
C LYS A 63 6.04 -19.35 -18.16
N ARG A 64 5.05 -20.02 -18.74
CA ARG A 64 3.67 -19.96 -18.22
C ARG A 64 3.57 -20.88 -17.01
N ILE A 65 3.22 -20.30 -15.88
CA ILE A 65 2.90 -21.01 -14.64
C ILE A 65 1.40 -20.88 -14.37
N LYS A 66 0.77 -21.92 -13.81
CA LYS A 66 -0.66 -21.89 -13.43
C LYS A 66 -0.84 -21.37 -12.02
N SER A 67 0.17 -21.58 -11.17
CA SER A 67 0.20 -21.11 -9.80
C SER A 67 1.62 -20.72 -9.39
N LEU A 68 1.74 -20.01 -8.26
CA LEU A 68 3.04 -19.72 -7.65
C LEU A 68 3.79 -20.99 -7.20
N ALA A 69 3.09 -22.13 -7.03
CA ALA A 69 3.74 -23.39 -6.71
C ALA A 69 4.50 -24.00 -7.90
N ASP A 70 4.28 -23.51 -9.13
CA ASP A 70 5.01 -23.99 -10.32
C ASP A 70 6.31 -23.19 -10.58
N LEU A 71 6.63 -22.27 -9.67
CA LEU A 71 7.80 -21.40 -9.70
C LEU A 71 8.90 -22.02 -8.82
N ASP A 72 9.47 -23.13 -9.28
CA ASP A 72 10.71 -23.72 -8.75
C ASP A 72 11.95 -23.02 -9.30
#